data_AF-X5ZA60-F1
#
_entry.id   AF-X5ZA60-F1
#
_cell.length_a   1.000
_cell.length_b   1.000
_cell.length_c   1.000
_cell.angle_alpha   90.00
_cell.angle_beta   90.00
_cell.angle_gamma   90.00
#
_symmetry.space_group_name_H-M   'P 1'
#
loop_
_entity.id
_entity.type
_entity.pdbx_description
1 polymer ?
#
loop_
_entity_poly.entity_id
_entity_poly.type
_entity_poly.pdbx_seq_one_letter_code
_entity_poly.pdbx_strand_id
1 'polypeptide(L)'
;MNIADQDGTISNQQGAQAGGNIAGRDYYNFEPKKGLVEKLLLKLKEQYDCSEQTQTTMDELARYHTRRAADGIDGLEAKLKASGRFDYYDEAIEKKEMFAKLLERWSLYSSAQQIFVHILARAENEFNQVIYSQIPNRNLEEINALVIDRIVNPIVEECGGELMSVNHNLVQGMVYWLAEQCFIKWHQGAAAA
;
A
#
# COMPACT_ATOMS: atom_id res chain seq x y z
N MET A 1 1.21 -53.32 -50.02
CA MET A 1 1.78 -52.77 -48.78
C MET A 1 2.59 -51.57 -49.21
N ASN A 2 2.00 -50.37 -49.22
CA ASN A 2 2.69 -49.14 -49.61
C ASN A 2 2.84 -48.30 -48.35
N ILE A 3 4.09 -48.14 -47.90
CA ILE A 3 4.46 -47.23 -46.84
C ILE A 3 4.50 -45.84 -47.49
N ALA A 4 3.62 -44.94 -47.05
CA ALA A 4 3.65 -43.54 -47.48
C ALA A 4 4.83 -42.86 -46.76
N ASP A 5 5.81 -42.41 -47.54
CA ASP A 5 6.87 -41.51 -47.06
C ASP A 5 6.23 -40.18 -46.66
N GLN A 6 6.22 -39.89 -45.36
CA GLN A 6 5.91 -38.56 -44.86
C GLN A 6 7.16 -37.70 -45.02
N ASP A 7 7.14 -36.85 -46.06
CA ASP A 7 8.13 -35.81 -46.30
C ASP A 7 8.04 -34.79 -45.16
N GLY A 8 8.95 -34.89 -44.19
CA GLY A 8 9.03 -33.99 -43.05
C GLY A 8 9.64 -32.66 -43.47
N THR A 9 8.86 -31.58 -43.43
CA THR A 9 9.33 -30.23 -43.73
C THR A 9 10.48 -29.85 -42.80
N ILE A 10 11.72 -29.85 -43.31
CA ILE A 10 12.89 -29.39 -42.57
C ILE A 10 12.85 -27.85 -42.53
N SER A 11 12.50 -27.29 -41.37
CA SER A 11 12.58 -25.84 -41.13
C SER A 11 14.03 -25.45 -40.84
N ASN A 12 14.68 -24.73 -41.76
CA ASN A 12 16.02 -24.17 -41.56
C ASN A 12 15.93 -22.70 -41.15
N GLN A 13 16.42 -22.38 -39.95
CA GLN A 13 16.40 -21.03 -39.37
C GLN A 13 17.78 -20.33 -39.40
N GLN A 14 18.74 -20.89 -40.15
CA GLN A 14 20.07 -20.29 -40.25
C GLN A 14 20.03 -18.90 -40.89
N GLY A 15 20.64 -17.92 -40.22
CA GLY A 15 20.71 -16.53 -40.68
C GLY A 15 19.62 -15.60 -40.15
N ALA A 16 18.73 -16.07 -39.28
CA ALA A 16 17.71 -15.22 -38.67
C ALA A 16 18.35 -14.17 -37.74
N GLN A 17 18.11 -12.90 -38.02
CA GLN A 17 18.52 -11.76 -37.19
C GLN A 17 17.29 -10.91 -36.88
N ALA A 18 17.08 -10.59 -35.60
CA ALA A 18 16.03 -9.71 -35.15
C ALA A 18 16.54 -8.84 -34.00
N GLY A 19 16.05 -7.60 -33.90
CA GLY A 19 16.28 -6.73 -32.75
C GLY A 19 15.44 -7.09 -31.51
N GLY A 20 14.88 -8.30 -31.48
CA GLY A 20 13.94 -8.82 -30.48
C GLY A 20 13.86 -10.36 -30.56
N ASN A 21 12.78 -10.95 -30.06
CA ASN A 21 12.68 -12.42 -29.94
C ASN A 21 12.45 -13.13 -31.29
N ILE A 22 13.20 -14.22 -31.53
CA ILE A 22 13.00 -15.15 -32.64
C ILE A 22 12.44 -16.46 -32.07
N ALA A 23 11.21 -16.81 -32.42
CA ALA A 23 10.56 -18.03 -31.97
C ALA A 23 10.13 -18.89 -33.17
N GLY A 24 10.45 -20.19 -33.13
CA GLY A 24 10.18 -21.13 -34.23
C GLY A 24 8.75 -21.67 -34.30
N ARG A 25 7.91 -21.41 -33.30
CA ARG A 25 6.49 -21.82 -33.28
C ARG A 25 5.60 -20.73 -32.69
N ASP A 26 5.50 -20.61 -31.37
CA ASP A 26 4.73 -19.57 -30.69
C ASP A 26 5.60 -18.82 -29.67
N TYR A 27 5.47 -17.49 -29.62
CA TYR A 27 6.03 -16.65 -28.56
C TYR A 27 4.87 -16.15 -27.69
N TYR A 28 4.78 -16.65 -26.47
CA TYR A 28 3.80 -16.18 -25.49
C TYR A 28 4.42 -15.08 -24.64
N ASN A 29 4.14 -13.81 -24.99
CA ASN A 29 4.47 -12.68 -24.14
C ASN A 29 3.46 -12.60 -22.99
N PHE A 30 3.79 -13.20 -21.84
CA PHE A 30 3.03 -12.96 -20.62
C PHE A 30 3.56 -11.69 -19.96
N GLU A 31 3.07 -10.54 -20.39
CA GLU A 31 3.25 -9.35 -19.58
C GLU A 31 2.45 -9.55 -18.28
N PRO A 32 3.09 -9.45 -17.10
CA PRO A 32 2.38 -9.55 -15.84
C PRO A 32 1.30 -8.46 -15.81
N LYS A 33 0.07 -8.84 -15.45
CA LYS A 33 -1.02 -7.88 -15.33
C LYS A 33 -0.66 -6.87 -14.24
N LYS A 34 -0.39 -5.62 -14.64
CA LYS A 34 -0.09 -4.55 -13.70
C LYS A 34 -1.21 -4.40 -12.67
N GLY A 35 -0.82 -4.35 -11.40
CA GLY A 35 -1.75 -4.12 -10.28
C GLY A 35 -2.44 -2.76 -10.38
N LEU A 36 -3.52 -2.55 -9.62
CA LEU A 36 -4.20 -1.25 -9.57
C LEU A 36 -3.24 -0.13 -9.14
N VAL A 37 -2.49 -0.36 -8.05
CA VAL A 37 -1.52 0.60 -7.51
C VAL A 37 -0.42 0.90 -8.53
N GLU A 38 0.12 -0.12 -9.20
CA GLU A 38 1.14 0.05 -10.23
C GLU A 38 0.65 0.92 -11.40
N LYS A 39 -0.60 0.71 -11.86
CA LYS A 39 -1.21 1.56 -12.89
C LYS A 39 -1.35 3.01 -12.42
N LEU A 40 -1.74 3.21 -11.16
CA LEU A 40 -1.88 4.55 -10.59
C LEU A 40 -0.51 5.24 -10.41
N LEU A 41 0.54 4.50 -10.05
CA LEU A 41 1.91 5.03 -9.96
C LEU A 41 2.43 5.48 -11.33
N LEU A 42 2.16 4.73 -12.39
CA LEU A 42 2.49 5.14 -13.76
C LEU A 42 1.75 6.42 -14.16
N LYS A 43 0.44 6.48 -13.88
CA LYS A 43 -0.35 7.69 -14.11
C LYS A 43 0.15 8.88 -13.28
N LEU A 44 0.59 8.65 -12.06
CA LEU A 44 1.18 9.69 -11.21
C LEU A 44 2.46 10.25 -11.81
N LYS A 45 3.29 9.39 -12.40
CA LYS A 45 4.50 9.82 -13.12
C LYS A 45 4.16 10.73 -14.28
N GLU A 46 3.19 10.34 -15.11
CA GLU A 46 2.70 11.16 -16.22
C GLU A 46 2.15 12.51 -15.74
N GLN A 47 1.33 12.52 -14.68
CA GLN A 47 0.79 13.76 -14.10
C GLN A 47 1.89 14.67 -13.54
N TYR A 48 2.90 14.09 -12.88
CA TYR A 48 4.03 14.84 -12.34
C TYR A 48 4.87 15.46 -13.45
N ASP A 49 5.23 14.68 -14.48
CA ASP A 49 6.05 15.13 -15.61
C ASP A 49 5.33 16.20 -16.45
N CYS A 50 4.00 16.12 -16.57
CA CYS A 50 3.17 17.10 -17.27
C CYS A 50 2.67 18.26 -16.38
N SER A 51 3.00 18.29 -15.08
CA SER A 51 2.47 19.27 -14.11
C SER A 51 0.94 19.33 -14.06
N GLU A 52 0.27 18.20 -14.31
CA GLU A 52 -1.18 18.07 -14.25
C GLU A 52 -1.63 17.89 -12.80
N GLN A 53 -2.08 18.99 -12.19
CA GLN A 53 -2.57 19.01 -10.81
C GLN A 53 -4.10 19.15 -10.78
N THR A 54 -4.72 18.57 -9.75
CA THR A 54 -6.13 18.76 -9.42
C THR A 54 -6.28 19.73 -8.24
N GLN A 55 -7.33 20.54 -8.27
CA GLN A 55 -7.69 21.43 -7.16
C GLN A 55 -8.68 20.78 -6.18
N THR A 56 -9.19 19.59 -6.51
CA THR A 56 -10.23 18.92 -5.74
C THR A 56 -9.65 17.72 -5.00
N THR A 57 -9.90 17.68 -3.69
CA THR A 57 -9.69 16.48 -2.88
C THR A 57 -10.84 15.52 -3.12
N MET A 58 -10.53 14.26 -3.41
CA MET A 58 -11.50 13.19 -3.56
C MET A 58 -12.29 12.99 -2.25
N ASP A 59 -13.61 12.83 -2.35
CA ASP A 59 -14.49 12.64 -1.18
C ASP A 59 -14.04 11.47 -0.29
N GLU A 60 -13.57 10.39 -0.91
CA GLU A 60 -13.05 9.20 -0.20
C GLU A 60 -11.79 9.53 0.63
N LEU A 61 -10.93 10.43 0.14
CA LEU A 61 -9.77 10.89 0.89
C LEU A 61 -10.18 11.93 1.94
N ALA A 62 -11.11 12.82 1.60
CA ALA A 62 -11.64 13.84 2.51
C ALA A 62 -12.27 13.21 3.77
N ARG A 63 -12.88 12.03 3.65
CA ARG A 63 -13.33 11.24 4.80
C ARG A 63 -12.23 11.04 5.84
N TYR A 64 -11.00 10.73 5.44
CA TYR A 64 -9.89 10.46 6.36
C TYR A 64 -9.38 11.69 7.11
N HIS A 65 -9.70 12.90 6.64
CA HIS A 65 -9.42 14.14 7.37
C HIS A 65 -10.44 14.46 8.45
N THR A 66 -11.57 13.75 8.48
CA THR A 66 -12.60 13.93 9.52
C THR A 66 -12.31 13.00 10.68
N ARG A 67 -11.83 13.57 11.79
CA ARG A 67 -11.52 12.84 13.02
C ARG A 67 -12.77 12.17 13.61
N ARG A 68 -12.64 10.92 14.06
CA ARG A 68 -13.75 10.13 14.63
C ARG A 68 -13.45 9.61 16.04
N ALA A 69 -13.49 10.48 17.05
CA ALA A 69 -13.32 10.05 18.45
C ALA A 69 -14.67 9.58 19.04
N ALA A 70 -14.96 8.28 18.97
CA ALA A 70 -16.22 7.71 19.47
C ALA A 70 -16.15 7.19 20.92
N ASP A 71 -14.96 6.94 21.45
CA ASP A 71 -14.70 6.27 22.74
C ASP A 71 -14.00 7.15 23.78
N GLY A 72 -13.92 8.47 23.53
CA GLY A 72 -13.34 9.45 24.46
C GLY A 72 -11.81 9.43 24.55
N ILE A 73 -11.12 8.50 23.88
CA ILE A 73 -9.66 8.47 23.77
C ILE A 73 -9.26 9.02 22.41
N ASP A 74 -8.97 10.31 22.38
CA ASP A 74 -8.67 11.04 21.14
C ASP A 74 -7.18 11.25 20.92
N GLY A 75 -6.75 11.11 19.67
CA GLY A 75 -5.37 11.29 19.24
C GLY A 75 -4.45 10.10 19.54
N LEU A 76 -3.28 10.13 18.89
CA LEU A 76 -2.27 9.07 18.96
C LEU A 76 -1.70 8.94 20.38
N GLU A 77 -1.38 10.05 21.03
CA GLU A 77 -0.77 10.07 22.37
C GLU A 77 -1.65 9.36 23.40
N ALA A 78 -2.93 9.73 23.48
CA ALA A 78 -3.87 9.13 24.41
C ALA A 78 -4.05 7.64 24.14
N LYS A 79 -4.03 7.22 22.87
CA LYS A 79 -4.15 5.81 22.48
C LYS A 79 -2.96 4.97 22.85
N LEU A 80 -1.75 5.50 22.65
CA LEU A 80 -0.52 4.82 23.06
C LEU A 80 -0.44 4.73 24.58
N LYS A 81 -0.83 5.78 25.30
CA LYS A 81 -0.92 5.76 26.76
C LYS A 81 -1.93 4.72 27.26
N ALA A 82 -3.14 4.69 26.69
CA ALA A 82 -4.18 3.73 27.06
C ALA A 82 -3.83 2.27 26.73
N SER A 83 -2.91 2.03 25.79
CA SER A 83 -2.46 0.69 25.42
C SER A 83 -1.13 0.28 26.08
N GLY A 84 -0.58 1.09 26.99
CA GLY A 84 0.70 0.81 27.63
C GLY A 84 1.91 0.91 26.69
N ARG A 85 1.79 1.68 25.60
CA ARG A 85 2.79 1.85 24.52
C ARG A 85 3.41 3.24 24.49
N PHE A 86 3.35 3.98 25.60
CA PHE A 86 3.78 5.38 25.62
C PHE A 86 5.27 5.56 25.28
N ASP A 87 6.09 4.55 25.57
CA ASP A 87 7.53 4.54 25.22
C ASP A 87 7.80 4.65 23.71
N TYR A 88 6.82 4.32 22.87
CA TYR A 88 6.92 4.46 21.41
C TYR A 88 6.48 5.83 20.90
N TYR A 89 6.01 6.74 21.77
CA TYR A 89 5.36 7.97 21.35
C TYR A 89 6.28 8.87 20.51
N ASP A 90 7.53 9.07 20.93
CA ASP A 90 8.49 9.95 20.25
C ASP A 90 8.79 9.47 18.82
N GLU A 91 8.96 8.16 18.63
CA GLU A 91 9.14 7.58 17.30
C GLU A 91 7.84 7.60 16.48
N ALA A 92 6.71 7.34 17.13
CA ALA A 92 5.40 7.29 16.48
C ALA A 92 4.99 8.67 15.94
N ILE A 93 5.24 9.74 16.69
CA ILE A 93 4.89 11.10 16.27
C ILE A 93 5.76 11.55 15.09
N GLU A 94 7.05 11.21 15.09
CA GLU A 94 7.95 11.51 13.97
C GLU A 94 7.48 10.80 12.70
N LYS A 95 7.23 9.50 12.77
CA LYS A 95 6.75 8.70 11.63
C LYS A 95 5.39 9.19 11.12
N LYS A 96 4.46 9.51 12.03
CA LYS A 96 3.16 10.10 11.69
C LYS A 96 3.32 11.38 10.89
N GLU A 97 4.25 12.24 11.31
CA GLU A 97 4.53 13.51 10.65
C GLU A 97 5.18 13.33 9.26
N MET A 98 6.08 12.35 9.11
CA MET A 98 6.65 11.98 7.81
C MET A 98 5.54 11.59 6.82
N PHE A 99 4.57 10.79 7.26
CA PHE A 99 3.44 10.42 6.41
C PHE A 99 2.52 11.60 6.11
N ALA A 100 2.20 12.44 7.09
CA ALA A 100 1.37 13.63 6.87
C ALA A 100 1.96 14.57 5.81
N LYS A 101 3.28 14.79 5.85
CA LYS A 101 4.01 15.59 4.85
C LYS A 101 4.01 14.94 3.46
N LEU A 102 4.09 13.61 3.39
CA LEU A 102 3.97 12.89 2.12
C LEU A 102 2.56 13.07 1.54
N LEU A 103 1.53 12.89 2.36
CA LEU A 103 0.13 13.05 1.96
C LEU A 103 -0.13 14.46 1.43
N GLU A 104 0.33 15.49 2.14
CA GLU A 104 0.20 16.89 1.72
C GLU A 104 0.92 17.17 0.39
N ARG A 105 2.18 16.73 0.26
CA ARG A 105 2.99 16.92 -0.95
C ARG A 105 2.31 16.40 -2.21
N TRP A 106 1.65 15.26 -2.10
CA TRP A 106 1.04 14.57 -3.24
C TRP A 106 -0.47 14.80 -3.35
N SER A 107 -1.07 15.56 -2.44
CA SER A 107 -2.51 15.85 -2.42
C SER A 107 -3.03 16.51 -3.70
N LEU A 108 -2.17 17.23 -4.43
CA LEU A 108 -2.54 17.90 -5.68
C LEU A 108 -2.60 16.97 -6.90
N TYR A 109 -2.31 15.68 -6.77
CA TYR A 109 -2.36 14.73 -7.88
C TYR A 109 -3.48 13.71 -7.69
N SER A 110 -4.42 13.64 -8.63
CA SER A 110 -5.59 12.76 -8.50
C SER A 110 -5.25 11.27 -8.49
N SER A 111 -4.16 10.88 -9.16
CA SER A 111 -3.64 9.50 -9.08
C SER A 111 -3.02 9.19 -7.71
N ALA A 112 -2.27 10.12 -7.11
CA ALA A 112 -1.74 9.93 -5.76
C ALA A 112 -2.86 9.86 -4.71
N GLN A 113 -3.89 10.70 -4.83
CA GLN A 113 -5.06 10.63 -3.95
C GLN A 113 -5.72 9.24 -4.02
N GLN A 114 -5.86 8.65 -5.21
CA GLN A 114 -6.39 7.29 -5.37
C GLN A 114 -5.49 6.23 -4.71
N ILE A 115 -4.16 6.37 -4.82
CA ILE A 115 -3.22 5.48 -4.13
C ILE A 115 -3.41 5.61 -2.62
N PHE A 116 -3.46 6.83 -2.07
CA PHE A 116 -3.66 7.05 -0.64
C PHE A 116 -4.97 6.45 -0.14
N VAL A 117 -6.08 6.69 -0.84
CA VAL A 117 -7.37 6.08 -0.49
C VAL A 117 -7.28 4.56 -0.43
N HIS A 118 -6.65 3.95 -1.44
CA HIS A 118 -6.48 2.51 -1.50
C HIS A 118 -5.68 1.95 -0.31
N ILE A 119 -4.50 2.52 -0.04
CA ILE A 119 -3.62 2.01 1.03
C ILE A 119 -4.16 2.32 2.43
N LEU A 120 -4.82 3.47 2.62
CA LEU A 120 -5.48 3.83 3.88
C LEU A 120 -6.66 2.90 4.17
N ALA A 121 -7.50 2.63 3.18
CA ALA A 121 -8.62 1.71 3.32
C ALA A 121 -8.16 0.28 3.63
N ARG A 122 -7.09 -0.18 2.97
CA ARG A 122 -6.49 -1.48 3.25
C ARG A 122 -5.96 -1.56 4.69
N ALA A 123 -5.19 -0.58 5.12
CA ALA A 123 -4.63 -0.55 6.47
C ALA A 123 -5.73 -0.44 7.54
N GLU A 124 -6.74 0.41 7.34
CA GLU A 124 -7.91 0.50 8.23
C GLU A 124 -8.61 -0.87 8.35
N ASN A 125 -8.84 -1.54 7.23
CA ASN A 125 -9.53 -2.83 7.20
C ASN A 125 -8.73 -3.94 7.89
N GLU A 126 -7.46 -4.14 7.50
CA GLU A 126 -6.59 -5.15 8.11
C GLU A 126 -6.40 -4.90 9.60
N PHE A 127 -6.26 -3.63 10.01
CA PHE A 127 -6.12 -3.31 11.42
C PHE A 127 -7.39 -3.65 12.20
N ASN A 128 -8.55 -3.18 11.74
CA ASN A 128 -9.79 -3.31 12.50
C ASN A 128 -10.35 -4.75 12.47
N GLN A 129 -10.19 -5.49 11.39
CA GLN A 129 -10.73 -6.85 11.25
C GLN A 129 -9.79 -7.92 11.81
N VAL A 130 -8.48 -7.76 11.60
CA VAL A 130 -7.50 -8.80 11.95
C VAL A 130 -6.74 -8.41 13.20
N ILE A 131 -5.98 -7.32 13.16
CA ILE A 131 -5.03 -6.99 14.22
C ILE A 131 -5.75 -6.67 15.53
N TYR A 132 -6.84 -5.90 15.48
CA TYR A 132 -7.60 -5.51 16.66
C TYR A 132 -8.08 -6.72 17.49
N SER A 133 -8.55 -7.77 16.81
CA SER A 133 -8.99 -9.02 17.45
C SER A 133 -7.88 -9.77 18.19
N GLN A 134 -6.62 -9.54 17.80
CA GLN A 134 -5.46 -10.23 18.34
C GLN A 134 -4.86 -9.51 19.55
N ILE A 135 -5.14 -8.21 19.73
CA ILE A 135 -4.56 -7.37 20.80
C ILE A 135 -4.71 -8.00 22.21
N PRO A 136 -5.84 -8.62 22.59
CA PRO A 136 -5.98 -9.21 23.94
C PRO A 136 -5.13 -10.46 24.18
N ASN A 137 -4.80 -11.18 23.10
CA ASN A 137 -4.24 -12.53 23.17
C ASN A 137 -2.75 -12.56 22.87
N ARG A 138 -2.15 -11.41 22.57
CA ARG A 138 -0.77 -11.30 22.11
C ARG A 138 -0.05 -10.18 22.84
N ASN A 139 1.25 -10.34 22.97
CA ASN A 139 2.09 -9.31 23.54
C ASN A 139 2.33 -8.17 22.53
N LEU A 140 3.01 -7.13 23.01
CA LEU A 140 3.28 -5.92 22.25
C LEU A 140 4.07 -6.16 20.96
N GLU A 141 5.14 -6.97 21.06
CA GLU A 141 6.06 -7.29 19.98
C GLU A 141 5.36 -8.11 18.89
N GLU A 142 4.53 -9.07 19.28
CA GLU A 142 3.73 -9.88 18.36
C GLU A 142 2.72 -9.04 17.58
N ILE A 143 2.09 -8.06 18.23
CA ILE A 143 1.19 -7.11 17.54
C ILE A 143 1.97 -6.22 16.58
N ASN A 144 3.16 -5.74 16.96
CA ASN A 144 4.02 -4.98 16.07
C ASN A 144 4.43 -5.80 14.84
N ALA A 145 4.81 -7.07 15.03
CA ALA A 145 5.13 -7.98 13.94
C ALA A 145 3.93 -8.20 13.01
N LEU A 146 2.72 -8.38 13.57
CA LEU A 146 1.49 -8.50 12.77
C LEU A 146 1.22 -7.24 11.95
N VAL A 147 1.41 -6.05 12.50
CA VAL A 147 1.27 -4.79 11.76
C VAL A 147 2.29 -4.73 10.62
N ILE A 148 3.53 -5.13 10.87
CA ILE A 148 4.57 -5.17 9.84
C ILE A 148 4.18 -6.13 8.72
N ASP A 149 3.83 -7.37 9.06
CA ASP A 149 3.56 -8.42 8.07
C ASP A 149 2.27 -8.20 7.28
N ARG A 150 1.21 -7.68 7.92
CA ARG A 150 -0.13 -7.55 7.31
C ARG A 150 -0.36 -6.21 6.65
N ILE A 151 0.31 -5.15 7.10
CA ILE A 151 0.10 -3.78 6.61
C ILE A 151 1.36 -3.23 5.98
N VAL A 152 2.48 -3.23 6.71
CA VAL A 152 3.69 -2.52 6.26
C VAL A 152 4.29 -3.18 5.01
N ASN A 153 4.63 -4.46 5.08
CA ASN A 153 5.30 -5.16 3.99
C ASN A 153 4.46 -5.16 2.71
N PRO A 154 3.14 -5.49 2.73
CA PRO A 154 2.35 -5.52 1.51
C PRO A 154 2.19 -4.14 0.86
N ILE A 155 2.07 -3.07 1.67
CA ILE A 155 1.94 -1.72 1.12
C ILE A 155 3.27 -1.21 0.57
N VAL A 156 4.40 -1.54 1.22
CA VAL A 156 5.73 -1.22 0.68
C VAL A 156 5.98 -1.97 -0.63
N GLU A 157 5.60 -3.24 -0.72
CA GLU A 157 5.74 -4.04 -1.94
C GLU A 157 4.89 -3.47 -3.09
N GLU A 158 3.66 -3.03 -2.81
CA GLU A 158 2.76 -2.45 -3.82
C GLU A 158 3.14 -1.04 -4.25
N CYS A 159 3.66 -0.23 -3.33
CA CYS A 159 3.95 1.19 -3.56
C CYS A 159 5.43 1.50 -3.79
N GLY A 160 6.33 0.52 -3.73
CA GLY A 160 7.80 0.68 -3.74
C GLY A 160 8.42 1.17 -5.06
N GLY A 161 7.67 1.93 -5.87
CA GLY A 161 8.14 2.52 -7.12
C GLY A 161 9.03 3.75 -6.92
N GLU A 162 9.73 4.15 -7.98
CA GLU A 162 10.74 5.23 -7.96
C GLU A 162 10.16 6.62 -7.58
N LEU A 163 8.89 6.87 -7.91
CA LEU A 163 8.30 8.21 -7.82
C LEU A 163 7.85 8.59 -6.41
N MET A 164 7.23 7.64 -5.70
CA MET A 164 6.75 7.82 -4.34
C MET A 164 7.61 6.92 -3.46
N SER A 165 8.63 7.49 -2.81
CA SER A 165 9.59 6.75 -1.97
C SER A 165 8.94 6.19 -0.69
N VAL A 166 7.99 5.27 -0.84
CA VAL A 166 7.28 4.61 0.24
C VAL A 166 8.20 3.57 0.85
N ASN A 167 8.53 3.76 2.12
CA ASN A 167 9.36 2.85 2.89
C ASN A 167 8.62 2.42 4.17
N HIS A 168 9.22 1.48 4.91
CA HIS A 168 8.63 0.92 6.12
C HIS A 168 8.29 1.98 7.17
N ASN A 169 9.15 2.98 7.38
CA ASN A 169 8.90 4.07 8.35
C ASN A 169 7.69 4.93 7.94
N LEU A 170 7.55 5.21 6.64
CA LEU A 170 6.42 5.95 6.09
C LEU A 170 5.10 5.19 6.26
N VAL A 171 5.09 3.88 5.98
CA VAL A 171 3.88 3.06 6.12
C VAL A 171 3.55 2.82 7.59
N GLN A 172 4.53 2.65 8.48
CA GLN A 172 4.28 2.67 9.92
C GLN A 172 3.70 4.02 10.37
N GLY A 173 4.24 5.12 9.85
CA GLY A 173 3.72 6.47 10.03
C GLY A 173 2.26 6.62 9.59
N MET A 174 1.88 5.99 8.48
CA MET A 174 0.49 5.92 8.01
C MET A 174 -0.43 5.25 9.03
N VAL A 175 0.01 4.16 9.65
CA VAL A 175 -0.77 3.49 10.71
C VAL A 175 -0.94 4.42 11.92
N TYR A 176 0.13 5.11 12.35
CA TYR A 176 0.02 6.10 13.44
C TYR A 176 -0.86 7.29 13.06
N TRP A 177 -0.85 7.71 11.79
CA TRP A 177 -1.72 8.76 11.30
C TRP A 177 -3.19 8.34 11.32
N LEU A 178 -3.52 7.10 10.92
CA LEU A 178 -4.85 6.53 11.08
C LEU A 178 -5.29 6.47 12.55
N ALA A 179 -4.34 6.23 13.47
CA ALA A 179 -4.63 6.24 14.90
C ALA A 179 -4.97 7.65 15.39
N GLU A 180 -4.21 8.66 14.96
CA GLU A 180 -4.43 10.08 15.24
C GLU A 180 -5.79 10.57 14.72
N GLN A 181 -6.19 10.13 13.53
CA GLN A 181 -7.51 10.45 12.95
C GLN A 181 -8.66 9.61 13.51
N CYS A 182 -8.35 8.68 14.41
CA CYS A 182 -9.27 7.77 15.06
C CYS A 182 -10.00 6.76 14.14
N PHE A 183 -9.31 6.33 13.09
CA PHE A 183 -9.75 5.23 12.23
C PHE A 183 -9.33 3.85 12.74
N ILE A 184 -8.29 3.80 13.59
CA ILE A 184 -7.85 2.57 14.26
C ILE A 184 -7.74 2.75 15.78
N LYS A 185 -7.87 1.65 16.52
CA LYS A 185 -7.89 1.63 17.99
C LYS A 185 -6.83 0.68 18.53
N TRP A 186 -5.84 1.22 19.25
CA TRP A 186 -4.75 0.43 19.85
C TRP A 186 -5.07 -0.07 21.26
N HIS A 187 -6.05 0.55 21.91
CA HIS A 187 -6.53 0.13 23.22
C HIS A 187 -7.83 -0.65 23.06
N GLN A 188 -8.10 -1.48 24.06
CA GLN A 188 -9.47 -1.86 24.35
C GLN A 188 -10.16 -0.62 24.92
N GLY A 189 -11.38 -0.30 24.48
CA GLY A 189 -12.19 0.64 25.26
C GLY A 189 -12.30 0.06 26.66
N ALA A 190 -12.30 0.90 27.70
CA ALA A 190 -12.71 0.44 29.02
C ALA A 190 -14.07 -0.24 28.81
N ALA A 191 -14.12 -1.56 28.95
CA ALA A 191 -15.39 -2.25 29.02
C ALA A 191 -16.13 -1.57 30.17
N ALA A 192 -17.31 -1.02 29.88
CA ALA A 192 -18.25 -0.73 30.93
C ALA A 192 -18.72 -2.07 31.49
N ALA A 193 -17.92 -2.67 32.39
CA ALA A 193 -18.25 -3.66 33.40
C ALA A 193 -16.96 -4.16 34.08
#